data_AF-A0A1Y4HDY7-F1
#
_entry.id   AF-A0A1Y4HDY7-F1
#
_cell.length_a   1.000
_cell.length_b   1.000
_cell.length_c   1.000
_cell.angle_alpha   90.00
_cell.angle_beta   90.00
_cell.angle_gamma   90.00
#
_symmetry.space_group_name_H-M   'P 1'
#
loop_
_entity.id
_entity.type
_entity.pdbx_description
1 polymer ?
#
loop_
_entity_poly.entity_id
_entity_poly.type
_entity_poly.pdbx_seq_one_letter_code
_entity_poly.pdbx_strand_id
1 'polypeptide(L)'
;MKGIDVSKYQELIYWEKVKAAGIDFAILRAGLGKYITQIDPRFEQNAFGALGAGLHVGAYWFSYATSPEEARQEAQVCAQVLEPYKGKF
;
A
#
# COMPACT_ATOMS: atom_id res chain seq x y z
N MET A 1 -3.62 14.99 12.91
CA MET A 1 -3.15 14.25 11.73
C MET A 1 -4.33 13.49 11.14
N LYS A 2 -4.67 13.68 9.85
CA LYS A 2 -5.75 12.98 9.14
C LYS A 2 -5.16 12.03 8.11
N GLY A 3 -5.73 10.85 7.97
CA GLY A 3 -5.26 9.85 7.02
C GLY A 3 -6.38 9.09 6.35
N ILE A 4 -6.02 8.42 5.26
CA ILE A 4 -6.88 7.54 4.48
C ILE A 4 -6.18 6.19 4.26
N ASP A 5 -6.96 5.15 3.99
CA ASP A 5 -6.45 3.92 3.38
C ASP A 5 -7.05 3.72 2.00
N VAL A 6 -6.25 3.23 1.06
CA VAL A 6 -6.68 3.04 -0.33
C VAL A 6 -6.09 1.79 -0.97
N SER A 7 -6.73 1.35 -2.05
CA SER A 7 -6.41 0.18 -2.83
C SER A 7 -6.87 0.40 -4.28
N LYS A 8 -6.89 -0.66 -5.11
CA LYS A 8 -7.53 -0.60 -6.43
C LYS A 8 -8.98 -0.12 -6.43
N TYR A 9 -9.70 -0.26 -5.31
CA TYR A 9 -11.13 0.05 -5.25
C TYR A 9 -11.44 1.55 -5.27
N GLN A 10 -10.44 2.41 -5.05
CA GLN A 10 -10.54 3.86 -5.23
C GLN A 10 -10.20 4.31 -6.65
N GLU A 11 -9.93 3.37 -7.56
CA GLU A 11 -9.64 3.61 -8.97
C GLU A 11 -8.48 4.60 -9.19
N LEU A 12 -8.74 5.76 -9.81
CA LEU A 12 -7.77 6.81 -10.06
C LEU A 12 -7.85 7.87 -8.95
N ILE A 13 -6.74 8.12 -8.27
CA ILE A 13 -6.64 9.11 -7.20
C ILE A 13 -5.81 10.32 -7.68
N TYR A 14 -6.37 11.51 -7.51
CA TYR A 14 -5.67 12.78 -7.74
C TYR A 14 -5.01 13.24 -6.42
N TRP A 15 -3.79 12.77 -6.16
CA TRP A 15 -3.12 12.94 -4.87
C TRP A 15 -2.89 14.40 -4.43
N GLU A 16 -2.69 15.33 -5.37
CA GLU A 16 -2.64 16.76 -5.07
C GLU A 16 -3.95 17.28 -4.45
N LYS A 17 -5.10 16.79 -4.93
CA LYS A 17 -6.40 17.14 -4.35
C LYS A 17 -6.58 16.52 -2.97
N VAL A 18 -6.04 15.32 -2.75
CA VAL A 18 -6.04 14.65 -1.44
C VAL A 18 -5.22 15.46 -0.43
N LYS A 19 -4.01 15.92 -0.80
CA LYS A 19 -3.20 16.80 0.03
C LYS A 19 -3.91 18.12 0.33
N ALA A 20 -4.49 18.76 -0.69
CA ALA A 20 -5.25 20.01 -0.55
C ALA A 20 -6.49 19.87 0.35
N ALA A 21 -7.07 18.68 0.46
CA ALA A 21 -8.15 18.37 1.39
C ALA A 21 -7.69 18.21 2.85
N GLY A 22 -6.40 18.41 3.14
CA GLY A 22 -5.83 18.35 4.49
C GLY A 22 -5.56 16.93 4.98
N ILE A 23 -5.26 16.00 4.06
CA ILE A 23 -4.79 14.65 4.39
C ILE A 23 -3.26 14.66 4.55
N ASP A 24 -2.79 14.08 5.65
CA ASP A 24 -1.39 14.07 6.05
C ASP A 24 -0.68 12.77 5.67
N PHE A 25 -1.40 11.64 5.67
CA PHE A 25 -0.85 10.33 5.35
C PHE A 25 -1.83 9.40 4.63
N ALA A 26 -1.29 8.39 3.95
CA ALA A 26 -2.07 7.32 3.32
C ALA A 26 -1.47 5.94 3.61
N ILE A 27 -2.31 4.96 3.95
CA ILE A 27 -1.92 3.54 4.06
C ILE A 27 -2.43 2.79 2.83
N LEU A 28 -1.52 2.29 2.00
CA LEU A 28 -1.85 1.73 0.70
C LEU A 28 -1.89 0.20 0.75
N ARG A 29 -2.87 -0.45 0.11
CA ARG A 29 -2.81 -1.90 -0.07
C ARG A 29 -1.65 -2.25 -0.99
N ALA A 30 -0.64 -2.93 -0.48
CA ALA A 30 0.45 -3.49 -1.28
C ALA A 30 0.04 -4.75 -2.03
N GLY A 31 -0.83 -5.55 -1.42
CA GLY A 31 -1.35 -6.78 -2.00
C GLY A 31 -2.15 -7.58 -1.00
N LEU A 32 -2.35 -8.85 -1.33
CA LEU A 32 -3.11 -9.81 -0.54
C LEU A 32 -2.59 -11.22 -0.73
N GLY A 33 -2.87 -12.12 0.21
CA GLY A 33 -2.58 -13.54 0.04
C GLY A 33 -1.07 -13.85 -0.05
N LYS A 34 -0.74 -14.99 -0.65
CA LYS A 34 0.58 -15.63 -0.57
C LYS A 34 1.36 -15.70 -1.87
N TYR A 35 0.87 -15.07 -2.95
CA TYR A 35 1.49 -15.09 -4.27
C TYR A 35 1.87 -13.68 -4.74
N ILE A 36 3.02 -13.57 -5.40
CA ILE A 36 3.50 -12.29 -5.97
C ILE A 36 2.54 -11.70 -7.02
N THR A 37 1.74 -12.53 -7.67
CA THR A 37 0.71 -12.11 -8.63
C THR A 37 -0.48 -11.40 -7.98
N GLN A 38 -0.53 -11.36 -6.64
CA GLN A 38 -1.60 -10.74 -5.86
C GLN A 38 -1.24 -9.34 -5.34
N ILE A 39 -0.21 -8.70 -5.92
CA ILE A 39 0.05 -7.27 -5.74
C ILE A 39 -1.20 -6.48 -6.14
N ASP A 40 -1.56 -5.46 -5.38
CA ASP A 40 -2.66 -4.59 -5.77
C ASP A 40 -2.25 -3.82 -7.05
N PRO A 41 -3.05 -3.89 -8.13
CA PRO A 41 -2.65 -3.35 -9.43
C PRO A 41 -2.52 -1.81 -9.45
N ARG A 42 -2.99 -1.11 -8.40
CA ARG A 42 -2.81 0.34 -8.25
C ARG A 42 -1.73 0.70 -7.23
N PHE A 43 -1.09 -0.27 -6.58
CA PHE A 43 -0.15 -0.01 -5.48
C PHE A 43 0.99 0.91 -5.89
N GLU A 44 1.70 0.59 -6.98
CA GLU A 44 2.83 1.39 -7.46
C GLU A 44 2.41 2.82 -7.83
N GLN A 45 1.31 2.96 -8.59
CA GLN A 45 0.76 4.26 -8.95
C GLN A 45 0.37 5.08 -7.71
N ASN A 46 -0.26 4.44 -6.72
CA ASN A 46 -0.67 5.10 -5.48
C ASN A 46 0.54 5.49 -4.62
N ALA A 47 1.57 4.62 -4.53
CA ALA A 47 2.77 4.89 -3.77
C ALA A 47 3.54 6.09 -4.34
N PHE A 48 3.76 6.12 -5.66
CA PHE A 48 4.42 7.26 -6.29
C PHE A 48 3.58 8.53 -6.24
N GLY A 49 2.27 8.43 -6.46
CA GLY A 49 1.38 9.57 -6.40
C GLY A 49 1.30 10.20 -5.00
N ALA A 50 1.16 9.39 -3.95
CA ALA A 50 1.08 9.87 -2.58
C ALA A 50 2.41 10.47 -2.09
N LEU A 51 3.55 9.79 -2.37
CA LEU A 51 4.88 10.32 -2.05
C LEU A 51 5.15 11.63 -2.81
N GLY A 52 4.81 11.69 -4.10
CA GLY A 52 5.00 12.88 -4.94
C GLY A 52 4.20 14.10 -4.45
N ALA A 53 2.99 13.87 -3.92
CA ALA A 53 2.16 14.91 -3.32
C ALA A 53 2.59 15.30 -1.88
N GLY A 54 3.67 14.71 -1.35
CA GLY A 54 4.20 15.00 -0.01
C GLY A 54 3.33 14.48 1.13
N LEU A 55 2.66 13.34 0.96
CA LEU A 55 2.02 12.61 2.05
C LEU A 55 3.03 11.65 2.70
N HIS A 56 2.86 11.39 4.00
CA HIS A 56 3.47 10.22 4.61
C HIS A 56 2.78 8.96 4.09
N VAL A 57 3.55 7.92 3.75
CA VAL A 57 3.00 6.72 3.12
C VAL A 57 3.34 5.49 3.94
N GLY A 58 2.33 4.70 4.26
CA GLY A 58 2.49 3.34 4.77
C GLY A 58 1.85 2.33 3.83
N ALA A 59 1.99 1.05 4.15
CA ALA A 59 1.35 -0.02 3.40
C ALA A 59 0.69 -1.05 4.31
N TYR A 60 -0.31 -1.75 3.78
CA TYR A 60 -0.91 -2.92 4.39
C TYR A 60 -0.93 -4.11 3.41
N TRP A 61 -0.96 -5.32 3.98
CA TRP A 61 -1.10 -6.57 3.26
C TRP A 61 -2.31 -7.34 3.78
N PHE A 62 -3.26 -7.66 2.90
CA PHE A 62 -4.49 -8.34 3.32
C PHE A 62 -4.25 -9.86 3.41
N SER A 63 -4.37 -10.40 4.63
CA SER A 63 -4.07 -11.81 4.88
C SER A 63 -5.25 -12.74 4.57
N TYR A 64 -4.96 -13.87 3.94
CA TYR A 64 -5.87 -15.02 3.81
C TYR A 64 -5.34 -16.26 4.55
N ALA A 65 -4.24 -16.12 5.30
CA ALA A 65 -3.60 -17.23 5.99
C ALA A 65 -4.52 -17.86 7.03
N THR A 66 -4.58 -19.19 7.01
CA THR A 66 -5.30 -20.00 8.00
C THR A 66 -4.36 -20.83 8.88
N SER A 67 -3.06 -20.73 8.63
CA SER A 67 -2.00 -21.39 9.40
C SER A 67 -0.78 -20.47 9.59
N PRO A 68 0.07 -20.74 10.60
CA PRO A 68 1.32 -20.00 10.78
C PRO A 68 2.27 -20.09 9.58
N GLU A 69 2.24 -21.19 8.84
CA GLU A 69 3.10 -21.36 7.66
C GLU A 69 2.64 -20.47 6.51
N GLU A 70 1.34 -20.41 6.26
CA GLU A 70 0.78 -19.46 5.28
C GLU A 70 1.09 -18.02 5.71
N ALA A 71 0.96 -17.68 6.99
CA ALA A 71 1.28 -16.34 7.48
C ALA A 71 2.75 -15.95 7.23
N ARG A 72 3.69 -16.90 7.38
CA ARG A 72 5.11 -16.67 7.02
C ARG A 72 5.28 -16.43 5.53
N GLN A 73 4.60 -17.21 4.69
CA GLN A 73 4.66 -17.05 3.24
C GLN A 73 4.12 -15.69 2.80
N GLU A 74 2.96 -15.28 3.32
CA GLU A 74 2.38 -13.96 3.03
C GLU A 74 3.30 -12.82 3.49
N ALA A 75 3.90 -12.94 4.68
CA ALA A 75 4.85 -11.96 5.19
C ALA A 75 6.11 -11.82 4.30
N GLN A 76 6.62 -12.95 3.78
CA GLN A 76 7.75 -12.95 2.84
C GLN A 76 7.41 -12.23 1.53
N VAL A 77 6.23 -12.50 0.95
CA VAL A 77 5.78 -11.81 -0.26
C VAL A 77 5.54 -10.33 0.00
N CYS A 78 4.91 -9.98 1.13
CA CYS A 78 4.74 -8.59 1.56
C CYS A 78 6.09 -7.86 1.64
N ALA A 79 7.08 -8.46 2.33
CA ALA A 79 8.43 -7.89 2.45
C ALA A 79 9.10 -7.71 1.09
N GLN A 80 8.99 -8.71 0.19
CA GLN A 80 9.52 -8.62 -1.17
C GLN A 80 8.91 -7.44 -1.96
N VAL A 81 7.59 -7.23 -1.85
CA VAL A 81 6.87 -6.15 -2.55
C VAL A 81 7.24 -4.77 -1.98
N LEU A 82 7.51 -4.68 -0.67
CA LEU A 82 7.83 -3.42 0.00
C LEU A 82 9.31 -3.04 -0.04
N GLU A 83 10.21 -3.95 -0.38
CA GLU A 83 11.66 -3.67 -0.41
C GLU A 83 12.04 -2.43 -1.24
N PRO A 84 11.47 -2.17 -2.45
CA PRO A 84 11.77 -0.97 -3.23
C PRO A 84 11.36 0.37 -2.58
N TYR A 85 10.53 0.31 -1.54
CA TYR A 85 9.97 1.46 -0.81
C TYR A 85 10.65 1.71 0.55
N LYS A 86 11.58 0.84 0.94
CA LYS A 86 12.32 0.97 2.21
C LYS A 86 13.06 2.31 2.29
N GLY A 87 12.82 3.06 3.36
CA GLY A 87 13.38 4.40 3.57
C GLY A 87 12.68 5.52 2.79
N LYS A 88 11.65 5.19 1.99
CA LYS A 88 10.74 6.17 1.37
C LYS A 88 9.42 6.24 2.13
N PHE A 89 8.96 5.10 2.63
CA PHE A 89 7.88 4.99 3.61
C PHE A 89 8.42 5.23 5.03
#